data_AF-A0A3Q8FUD5-F1
#
_entry.id   AF-A0A3Q8FUD5-F1
#
_cell.length_a   1.000
_cell.length_b   1.000
_cell.length_c   1.000
_cell.angle_alpha   90.00
_cell.angle_beta   90.00
_cell.angle_gamma   90.00
#
_symmetry.space_group_name_H-M   'P 1'
#
loop_
_entity.id
_entity.type
_entity.pdbx_description
1 polymer ?
#
loop_
_entity_poly.entity_id
_entity_poly.type
_entity_poly.pdbx_seq_one_letter_code
_entity_poly.pdbx_strand_id
1 'polypeptide(L)'
;MRTESTSYRPSNRLPGSFLATGLAICLTTSSAQAASWLVHDAAEFTTAAAALQPGDEIVLADGTWTDTRLLLKGQGTEAAPITLRAQTPGKVILSGRSDLRLAGSYLQVSNLVFRNGYTPGDAVVAFRESSKAVASHSRVTGLVIDDYTNPDASDQDYWVSLYGSHNRLDHSQLRGKTNAGPTVVVVRDATQGLDNQHRIDHNWFGPRPLLGVNGGETIRVGTSDTSLSDSNSTVENNWFEGCDGETEIVSNKSGGNTYRGNVFYRSAGALTLRHGNGNRVLDNVFLGDDKAGTGGVRIINADQTVSNNYFERLAGSSNRSALAIMDAQADPPLSGYAPVANATISRNTFVDVAKISFGVGHDAAKGIDVAAINSRFSANLIVNRTSRNPPNAASSLAGIAFSGNVQSPQASTVFPSGVESRSVTLQQAANGLWTPTPALPATGADPALAMTAREATGVDWYPKVGEVALSRTSTGVDR
;
A
#
# COMPACT_ATOMS: atom_id res chain seq x y z
N MET A 1 -87.48 35.16 42.51
CA MET A 1 -86.52 35.66 43.51
C MET A 1 -86.18 34.49 44.42
N ARG A 2 -84.88 34.14 44.52
CA ARG A 2 -84.27 33.02 45.28
C ARG A 2 -84.49 31.60 44.68
N THR A 3 -83.51 31.10 43.91
CA THR A 3 -82.33 30.26 44.29
C THR A 3 -82.75 28.81 44.53
N GLU A 4 -82.12 27.74 44.05
CA GLU A 4 -80.90 27.41 43.30
C GLU A 4 -81.05 25.91 42.93
N SER A 5 -80.68 25.48 41.71
CA SER A 5 -79.51 24.60 41.41
C SER A 5 -79.63 23.16 42.00
N THR A 6 -79.43 22.03 41.31
CA THR A 6 -78.64 21.69 40.11
C THR A 6 -79.03 20.31 39.52
N SER A 7 -78.98 20.26 38.19
CA SER A 7 -78.58 19.18 37.27
C SER A 7 -79.03 17.70 37.45
N TYR A 8 -79.83 17.32 36.46
CA TYR A 8 -80.29 15.98 36.06
C TYR A 8 -79.29 15.34 35.06
N ARG A 9 -78.99 14.04 35.19
CA ARG A 9 -78.27 13.23 34.17
C ARG A 9 -79.15 13.03 32.94
N PRO A 10 -78.59 12.98 31.72
CA PRO A 10 -78.83 11.75 30.93
C PRO A 10 -77.72 11.32 29.95
N SER A 11 -77.77 10.01 29.65
CA SER A 11 -77.52 9.33 28.37
C SER A 11 -76.19 9.46 27.61
N ASN A 12 -75.61 8.30 27.26
CA ASN A 12 -75.07 7.95 25.92
C ASN A 12 -74.81 6.43 25.90
N ARG A 13 -75.65 5.59 25.27
CA ARG A 13 -75.64 5.19 23.85
C ARG A 13 -74.26 4.75 23.34
N LEU A 14 -74.08 3.41 23.29
CA LEU A 14 -73.13 2.70 22.43
C LEU A 14 -73.45 2.96 20.94
N PRO A 15 -72.43 3.01 20.07
CA PRO A 15 -72.54 2.20 18.86
C PRO A 15 -71.22 1.54 18.41
N GLY A 16 -71.36 0.28 17.96
CA GLY A 16 -70.84 -0.19 16.67
C GLY A 16 -69.33 -0.29 16.50
N SER A 17 -68.77 -1.44 16.86
CA SER A 17 -67.47 -1.89 16.36
C SER A 17 -67.58 -2.25 14.87
N PHE A 18 -67.03 -1.41 14.00
CA PHE A 18 -66.75 -1.77 12.61
C PHE A 18 -65.54 -2.70 12.55
N LEU A 19 -65.76 -3.95 12.12
CA LEU A 19 -64.70 -4.90 11.79
C LEU A 19 -64.06 -4.46 10.46
N ALA A 20 -62.92 -3.78 10.52
CA ALA A 20 -62.10 -3.53 9.35
C ALA A 20 -61.22 -4.76 9.08
N THR A 21 -61.62 -5.57 8.10
CA THR A 21 -60.83 -6.72 7.63
C THR A 21 -59.59 -6.20 6.89
N GLY A 22 -58.48 -6.03 7.62
CA GLY A 22 -57.18 -5.71 7.04
C GLY A 22 -56.66 -6.92 6.27
N LEU A 23 -56.69 -6.84 4.93
CA LEU A 23 -56.05 -7.82 4.05
C LEU A 23 -54.53 -7.60 4.14
N ALA A 24 -53.88 -8.28 5.08
CA ALA A 24 -52.43 -8.35 5.16
C ALA A 24 -51.92 -9.17 3.97
N ILE A 25 -51.54 -8.50 2.89
CA ILE A 25 -50.76 -9.09 1.81
C ILE A 25 -49.38 -9.41 2.41
N CYS A 26 -49.23 -10.65 2.88
CA CYS A 26 -47.91 -11.24 3.11
C CYS A 26 -47.22 -11.32 1.76
N LEU A 27 -46.43 -10.28 1.43
CA LEU A 27 -45.38 -10.35 0.44
C LEU A 27 -44.41 -11.42 0.92
N THR A 28 -44.63 -12.65 0.45
CA THR A 28 -43.64 -13.71 0.51
C THR A 28 -42.47 -13.25 -0.34
N THR A 29 -41.50 -12.60 0.31
CA THR A 29 -40.20 -12.33 -0.30
C THR A 29 -39.55 -13.69 -0.51
N SER A 30 -39.79 -14.29 -1.67
CA SER A 30 -38.99 -15.42 -2.15
C SER A 30 -37.55 -14.95 -2.10
N SER A 31 -36.74 -15.53 -1.22
CA SER A 31 -35.31 -15.27 -1.21
C SER A 31 -34.78 -15.70 -2.58
N ALA A 32 -34.46 -14.71 -3.43
CA ALA A 32 -33.80 -14.98 -4.69
C ALA A 32 -32.53 -15.76 -4.39
N GLN A 33 -32.46 -17.00 -4.85
CA GLN A 33 -31.25 -17.80 -4.71
C GLN A 33 -30.18 -17.18 -5.60
N ALA A 34 -29.02 -16.88 -5.02
CA ALA A 34 -27.83 -16.52 -5.77
C ALA A 34 -27.50 -17.64 -6.78
N ALA A 35 -27.36 -17.26 -8.04
CA ALA A 35 -26.97 -18.17 -9.09
C ALA A 35 -25.44 -18.39 -9.07
N SER A 36 -25.00 -19.60 -9.41
CA SER A 36 -23.59 -19.92 -9.61
C SER A 36 -23.43 -20.56 -10.99
N TRP A 37 -22.61 -19.94 -11.84
CA TRP A 37 -22.34 -20.41 -13.20
C TRP A 37 -20.90 -20.91 -13.31
N LEU A 38 -20.72 -22.21 -13.53
CA LEU A 38 -19.45 -22.75 -14.01
C LEU A 38 -19.35 -22.50 -15.51
N VAL A 39 -18.34 -21.74 -15.93
CA VAL A 39 -18.11 -21.38 -17.33
C VAL A 39 -16.78 -21.95 -17.81
N HIS A 40 -16.73 -22.41 -19.05
CA HIS A 40 -15.60 -23.14 -19.64
C HIS A 40 -14.87 -22.34 -20.71
N ASP A 41 -15.49 -21.29 -21.22
CA ASP A 41 -14.90 -20.41 -22.23
C ASP A 41 -15.41 -18.96 -22.13
N ALA A 42 -14.82 -18.08 -22.95
CA ALA A 42 -15.13 -16.66 -22.95
C ALA A 42 -16.58 -16.34 -23.38
N ALA A 43 -17.20 -17.21 -24.18
CA ALA A 43 -18.59 -17.03 -24.63
C ALA A 43 -19.55 -17.32 -23.47
N GLU A 44 -19.35 -18.43 -22.75
CA GLU A 44 -20.09 -18.77 -21.55
C GLU A 44 -19.91 -17.70 -20.46
N PHE A 45 -18.69 -17.19 -20.26
CA PHE A 45 -18.43 -16.08 -19.35
C PHE A 45 -19.24 -14.84 -19.74
N THR A 46 -19.23 -14.46 -21.02
CA THR A 46 -19.95 -13.27 -21.51
C THR A 46 -21.46 -13.40 -21.31
N THR A 47 -22.01 -14.59 -21.54
CA THR A 47 -23.42 -14.87 -21.28
C THR A 47 -23.76 -14.78 -19.79
N ALA A 48 -22.95 -15.37 -18.91
CA ALA A 48 -23.18 -15.27 -17.46
C ALA A 48 -23.02 -13.83 -16.94
N ALA A 49 -22.00 -13.11 -17.40
CA ALA A 49 -21.70 -11.75 -16.98
C ALA A 49 -22.80 -10.73 -17.32
N ALA A 50 -23.60 -10.99 -18.37
CA ALA A 50 -24.69 -10.12 -18.78
C ALA A 50 -25.91 -10.15 -17.84
N ALA A 51 -26.03 -11.17 -16.98
CA ALA A 51 -27.22 -11.41 -16.15
C ALA A 51 -27.01 -11.21 -14.64
N LEU A 52 -25.78 -10.88 -14.22
CA LEU A 52 -25.37 -10.84 -12.82
C LEU A 52 -26.27 -9.96 -11.93
N GLN A 53 -26.77 -10.54 -10.85
CA GLN A 53 -27.48 -9.89 -9.75
C GLN A 53 -26.65 -9.93 -8.46
N PRO A 54 -26.97 -9.08 -7.45
CA PRO A 54 -26.32 -9.16 -6.14
C PRO A 54 -26.32 -10.59 -5.57
N GLY A 55 -25.15 -11.08 -5.17
CA GLY A 55 -24.94 -12.41 -4.59
C GLY A 55 -24.53 -13.48 -5.60
N ASP A 56 -24.70 -13.25 -6.90
CA ASP A 56 -24.36 -14.23 -7.91
C ASP A 56 -22.85 -14.46 -8.06
N GLU A 57 -22.49 -15.62 -8.61
CA GLU A 57 -21.12 -16.08 -8.79
C GLU A 57 -20.86 -16.62 -10.20
N ILE A 58 -19.75 -16.22 -10.80
CA ILE A 58 -19.14 -16.88 -11.97
C ILE A 58 -17.89 -17.65 -11.51
N VAL A 59 -17.85 -18.92 -11.85
CA VAL A 59 -16.73 -19.82 -11.58
C VAL A 59 -16.06 -20.17 -12.91
N LEU A 60 -14.82 -19.75 -13.09
CA LEU A 60 -14.03 -20.14 -14.26
C LEU A 60 -13.54 -21.58 -14.08
N ALA A 61 -13.88 -22.47 -15.02
CA ALA A 61 -13.42 -23.84 -15.02
C ALA A 61 -11.88 -23.93 -15.10
N ASP A 62 -11.32 -24.94 -14.44
CA ASP A 62 -9.89 -25.25 -14.46
C ASP A 62 -9.39 -25.38 -15.91
N GLY A 63 -8.28 -24.71 -16.23
CA GLY A 63 -7.76 -24.70 -17.59
C GLY A 63 -6.98 -23.43 -17.93
N THR A 64 -6.52 -23.39 -19.18
CA THR A 64 -5.84 -22.22 -19.75
C THR A 64 -6.80 -21.42 -20.62
N TRP A 65 -7.05 -20.18 -20.22
CA TRP A 65 -7.87 -19.19 -20.88
C TRP A 65 -6.96 -18.26 -21.68
N THR A 66 -6.81 -18.53 -22.98
CA THR A 66 -5.90 -17.78 -23.86
C THR A 66 -6.62 -16.61 -24.51
N ASP A 67 -5.95 -15.47 -24.62
CA ASP A 67 -6.46 -14.26 -25.29
C ASP A 67 -7.86 -13.84 -24.78
N THR A 68 -8.10 -14.03 -23.49
CA THR A 68 -9.41 -13.84 -22.86
C THR A 68 -9.47 -12.52 -22.11
N ARG A 69 -10.41 -11.67 -22.51
CA ARG A 69 -10.65 -10.36 -21.90
C ARG A 69 -11.91 -10.40 -21.04
N LEU A 70 -11.74 -10.40 -19.73
CA LEU A 70 -12.84 -10.52 -18.78
C LEU A 70 -13.31 -9.13 -18.34
N LEU A 71 -14.63 -8.90 -18.37
CA LEU A 71 -15.27 -7.73 -17.78
C LEU A 71 -16.28 -8.19 -16.74
N LEU A 72 -15.94 -8.04 -15.45
CA LEU A 72 -16.88 -8.21 -14.36
C LEU A 72 -17.58 -6.88 -14.10
N LYS A 73 -18.85 -6.80 -14.47
CA LYS A 73 -19.64 -5.57 -14.34
C LYS A 73 -20.96 -5.85 -13.64
N GLY A 74 -21.28 -5.07 -12.62
CA GLY A 74 -22.52 -5.24 -11.88
C GLY A 74 -22.58 -4.39 -10.62
N GLN A 75 -23.75 -4.39 -9.98
CA GLN A 75 -23.97 -3.70 -8.71
C GLN A 75 -24.32 -4.74 -7.66
N GLY A 76 -23.31 -5.23 -6.93
CA GLY A 76 -23.53 -6.03 -5.74
C GLY A 76 -23.94 -5.18 -4.55
N THR A 77 -24.05 -5.81 -3.40
CA THR A 77 -24.19 -5.12 -2.10
C THR A 77 -23.17 -5.65 -1.12
N GLU A 78 -22.95 -4.96 0.00
CA GLU A 78 -22.06 -5.43 1.05
C GLU A 78 -22.43 -6.84 1.55
N ALA A 79 -23.74 -7.11 1.69
CA ALA A 79 -24.26 -8.40 2.13
C ALA A 79 -24.32 -9.46 1.02
N ALA A 80 -24.33 -9.04 -0.25
CA ALA A 80 -24.46 -9.91 -1.41
C ALA A 80 -23.57 -9.39 -2.57
N PRO A 81 -22.24 -9.58 -2.48
CA PRO A 81 -21.31 -9.18 -3.52
C PRO A 81 -21.48 -10.05 -4.76
N ILE A 82 -21.08 -9.54 -5.93
CA ILE A 82 -20.99 -10.32 -7.16
C ILE A 82 -19.58 -10.91 -7.25
N THR A 83 -19.49 -12.23 -7.43
CA THR A 83 -18.21 -12.97 -7.34
C THR A 83 -17.75 -13.50 -8.70
N LEU A 84 -16.45 -13.38 -8.97
CA LEU A 84 -15.73 -14.09 -10.02
C LEU A 84 -14.58 -14.85 -9.38
N ARG A 85 -14.49 -16.16 -9.58
CA ARG A 85 -13.36 -16.92 -9.04
C ARG A 85 -12.91 -18.05 -9.94
N ALA A 86 -11.68 -18.50 -9.71
CA ALA A 86 -11.25 -19.80 -10.22
C ALA A 86 -12.07 -20.94 -9.57
N GLN A 87 -12.28 -22.01 -10.34
CA GLN A 87 -12.81 -23.28 -9.81
C GLN A 87 -11.86 -23.85 -8.75
N THR A 88 -10.60 -24.06 -9.12
CA THR A 88 -9.53 -24.43 -8.18
C THR A 88 -8.44 -23.36 -8.19
N PRO A 89 -8.04 -22.80 -7.02
CA PRO A 89 -6.92 -21.87 -6.95
C PRO A 89 -5.66 -22.42 -7.61
N GLY A 90 -5.02 -21.61 -8.46
CA GLY A 90 -3.82 -21.99 -9.20
C GLY A 90 -4.03 -22.81 -10.48
N LYS A 91 -5.26 -23.24 -10.79
CA LYS A 91 -5.56 -24.04 -12.00
C LYS A 91 -6.27 -23.28 -13.11
N VAL A 92 -6.69 -22.04 -12.87
CA VAL A 92 -7.20 -21.13 -13.92
C VAL A 92 -6.08 -20.19 -14.33
N ILE A 93 -5.55 -20.41 -15.53
CA ILE A 93 -4.44 -19.66 -16.09
C ILE A 93 -4.93 -18.77 -17.23
N LEU A 94 -4.85 -17.46 -17.06
CA LEU A 94 -5.07 -16.46 -18.11
C LEU A 94 -3.73 -16.21 -18.83
N SER A 95 -3.66 -16.56 -20.11
CA SER A 95 -2.44 -16.49 -20.92
C SER A 95 -2.64 -15.70 -22.21
N GLY A 96 -1.58 -15.52 -23.00
CA GLY A 96 -1.64 -14.73 -24.23
C GLY A 96 -1.97 -13.28 -23.93
N ARG A 97 -2.90 -12.68 -24.67
CA ARG A 97 -3.37 -11.30 -24.53
C ARG A 97 -4.66 -11.23 -23.72
N SER A 98 -4.55 -11.53 -22.43
CA SER A 98 -5.66 -11.54 -21.49
C SER A 98 -5.62 -10.35 -20.53
N ASP A 99 -6.78 -9.86 -20.11
CA ASP A 99 -6.93 -8.82 -19.08
C ASP A 99 -8.25 -9.02 -18.29
N LEU A 100 -8.33 -8.36 -17.14
CA LEU A 100 -9.53 -8.31 -16.31
C LEU A 100 -9.89 -6.86 -16.01
N ARG A 101 -11.17 -6.53 -16.17
CA ARG A 101 -11.75 -5.23 -15.82
C ARG A 101 -12.91 -5.40 -14.86
N LEU A 102 -13.02 -4.48 -13.90
CA LEU A 102 -14.11 -4.41 -12.93
C LEU A 102 -14.84 -3.08 -13.07
N ALA A 103 -16.17 -3.08 -13.09
CA ALA A 103 -16.97 -1.85 -13.10
C ALA A 103 -18.29 -2.00 -12.32
N GLY A 104 -18.59 -1.03 -11.45
CA GLY A 104 -19.75 -1.05 -10.56
C GLY A 104 -19.36 -1.09 -9.08
N SER A 105 -20.06 -1.85 -8.26
CA SER A 105 -19.79 -1.89 -6.82
C SER A 105 -19.94 -3.27 -6.20
N TYR A 106 -19.21 -3.50 -5.10
CA TYR A 106 -19.23 -4.76 -4.35
C TYR A 106 -18.95 -5.98 -5.23
N LEU A 107 -17.89 -5.87 -6.03
CA LEU A 107 -17.39 -6.97 -6.85
C LEU A 107 -16.25 -7.69 -6.12
N GLN A 108 -16.22 -9.02 -6.19
CA GLN A 108 -15.17 -9.84 -5.59
C GLN A 108 -14.54 -10.75 -6.63
N VAL A 109 -13.22 -10.63 -6.79
CA VAL A 109 -12.45 -11.50 -7.69
C VAL A 109 -11.46 -12.30 -6.86
N SER A 110 -11.38 -13.62 -7.10
CA SER A 110 -10.41 -14.45 -6.38
C SER A 110 -9.69 -15.51 -7.21
N ASN A 111 -8.43 -15.74 -6.83
CA ASN A 111 -7.63 -16.93 -7.19
C ASN A 111 -7.32 -17.11 -8.69
N LEU A 112 -7.10 -16.01 -9.40
CA LEU A 112 -6.74 -16.01 -10.82
C LEU A 112 -5.21 -15.91 -11.02
N VAL A 113 -4.69 -16.58 -12.05
CA VAL A 113 -3.26 -16.53 -12.41
C VAL A 113 -3.12 -15.95 -13.82
N PHE A 114 -2.34 -14.88 -13.98
CA PHE A 114 -1.87 -14.38 -15.26
C PHE A 114 -0.41 -14.78 -15.48
N ARG A 115 -0.11 -15.50 -16.56
CA ARG A 115 1.25 -15.89 -16.96
C ARG A 115 1.31 -16.27 -18.45
N ASN A 116 2.51 -16.38 -19.02
CA ASN A 116 2.70 -16.72 -20.44
C ASN A 116 1.98 -15.75 -21.39
N GLY A 117 2.20 -14.45 -21.23
CA GLY A 117 1.56 -13.42 -22.03
C GLY A 117 1.77 -12.01 -21.49
N TYR A 118 0.92 -11.08 -21.90
CA TYR A 118 0.93 -9.68 -21.47
C TYR A 118 -0.44 -9.06 -21.76
N THR A 119 -0.79 -7.96 -21.07
CA THR A 119 -2.09 -7.32 -21.30
C THR A 119 -2.19 -6.70 -22.70
N PRO A 120 -3.32 -6.80 -23.40
CA PRO A 120 -3.58 -6.04 -24.62
C PRO A 120 -4.00 -4.58 -24.35
N GLY A 121 -4.23 -4.20 -23.09
CA GLY A 121 -4.70 -2.89 -22.65
C GLY A 121 -3.66 -2.12 -21.84
N ASP A 122 -4.14 -1.16 -21.06
CA ASP A 122 -3.34 -0.31 -20.16
C ASP A 122 -3.02 -0.98 -18.81
N ALA A 123 -3.76 -2.03 -18.45
CA ALA A 123 -3.49 -2.83 -17.26
C ALA A 123 -3.85 -4.31 -17.42
N VAL A 124 -3.21 -5.18 -16.63
CA VAL A 124 -3.61 -6.60 -16.52
C VAL A 124 -4.93 -6.72 -15.75
N VAL A 125 -5.04 -6.03 -14.60
CA VAL A 125 -6.27 -5.91 -13.82
C VAL A 125 -6.61 -4.43 -13.60
N ALA A 126 -7.75 -3.99 -14.12
CA ALA A 126 -8.22 -2.62 -13.96
C ALA A 126 -9.53 -2.55 -13.17
N PHE A 127 -9.57 -1.68 -12.14
CA PHE A 127 -10.81 -1.35 -11.41
C PHE A 127 -11.65 -0.33 -12.17
N ARG A 128 -11.69 -0.47 -13.50
CA ARG A 128 -12.56 0.28 -14.40
C ARG A 128 -12.79 -0.49 -15.70
N GLU A 129 -13.92 -0.25 -16.31
CA GLU A 129 -14.16 -0.52 -17.74
C GLU A 129 -13.69 0.65 -18.60
N SER A 130 -13.97 1.88 -18.14
CA SER A 130 -13.65 3.16 -18.80
C SER A 130 -13.50 4.29 -17.77
N SER A 131 -13.17 5.51 -18.19
CA SER A 131 -13.10 6.68 -17.29
C SER A 131 -14.44 7.02 -16.62
N LYS A 132 -15.56 6.58 -17.19
CA LYS A 132 -16.93 6.82 -16.65
C LYS A 132 -17.52 5.63 -15.91
N ALA A 133 -16.85 4.48 -15.93
CA ALA A 133 -17.35 3.24 -15.35
C ALA A 133 -16.21 2.59 -14.54
N VAL A 134 -16.16 2.92 -13.26
CA VAL A 134 -15.17 2.45 -12.29
C VAL A 134 -15.76 1.45 -11.31
N ALA A 135 -14.91 0.70 -10.62
CA ALA A 135 -15.29 -0.14 -9.49
C ALA A 135 -15.09 0.60 -8.17
N SER A 136 -16.02 0.41 -7.23
CA SER A 136 -15.88 0.85 -5.83
C SER A 136 -16.30 -0.25 -4.87
N HIS A 137 -15.83 -0.22 -3.62
CA HIS A 137 -16.11 -1.25 -2.62
C HIS A 137 -15.82 -2.69 -3.11
N SER A 138 -14.86 -2.83 -4.02
CA SER A 138 -14.57 -4.08 -4.72
C SER A 138 -13.22 -4.64 -4.27
N ARG A 139 -13.08 -5.97 -4.35
CA ARG A 139 -11.92 -6.70 -3.83
C ARG A 139 -11.34 -7.63 -4.87
N VAL A 140 -10.03 -7.58 -5.06
CA VAL A 140 -9.26 -8.59 -5.78
C VAL A 140 -8.32 -9.26 -4.78
N THR A 141 -8.44 -10.58 -4.63
CA THR A 141 -7.65 -11.35 -3.66
C THR A 141 -7.11 -12.65 -4.26
N GLY A 142 -5.96 -13.13 -3.79
CA GLY A 142 -5.35 -14.33 -4.37
C GLY A 142 -4.97 -14.18 -5.84
N LEU A 143 -4.73 -12.96 -6.32
CA LEU A 143 -4.28 -12.72 -7.68
C LEU A 143 -2.81 -13.09 -7.81
N VAL A 144 -2.46 -13.85 -8.84
CA VAL A 144 -1.07 -14.10 -9.22
C VAL A 144 -0.82 -13.47 -10.59
N ILE A 145 0.19 -12.60 -10.68
CA ILE A 145 0.72 -12.11 -11.96
C ILE A 145 2.20 -12.51 -12.01
N ASP A 146 2.52 -13.40 -12.93
CA ASP A 146 3.80 -14.09 -12.99
C ASP A 146 4.43 -13.96 -14.38
N ASP A 147 5.49 -13.14 -14.48
CA ASP A 147 6.25 -12.87 -15.71
C ASP A 147 5.33 -12.45 -16.90
N TYR A 148 4.24 -11.73 -16.61
CA TYR A 148 3.22 -11.32 -17.58
C TYR A 148 3.50 -9.92 -18.16
N THR A 149 4.69 -9.77 -18.77
CA THR A 149 5.28 -8.48 -19.14
C THR A 149 5.21 -8.24 -20.65
N ASN A 150 4.95 -6.99 -21.06
CA ASN A 150 5.01 -6.60 -22.47
C ASN A 150 6.42 -6.85 -23.04
N PRO A 151 6.56 -7.48 -24.22
CA PRO A 151 7.87 -7.73 -24.83
C PRO A 151 8.62 -6.44 -25.22
N ASP A 152 7.93 -5.32 -25.43
CA ASP A 152 8.56 -4.00 -25.53
C ASP A 152 8.73 -3.40 -24.14
N ALA A 153 9.98 -3.33 -23.68
CA ALA A 153 10.32 -2.80 -22.36
C ALA A 153 9.96 -1.31 -22.19
N SER A 154 9.83 -0.56 -23.29
CA SER A 154 9.46 0.86 -23.27
C SER A 154 7.95 1.10 -23.27
N ASP A 155 7.16 0.09 -23.67
CA ASP A 155 5.71 0.18 -23.68
C ASP A 155 5.18 0.13 -22.25
N GLN A 156 4.40 1.15 -21.89
CA GLN A 156 3.95 1.36 -20.53
C GLN A 156 2.60 0.70 -20.29
N ASP A 157 2.60 -0.27 -19.38
CA ASP A 157 1.37 -0.82 -18.81
C ASP A 157 1.44 -0.88 -17.28
N TYR A 158 0.30 -1.18 -16.67
CA TYR A 158 0.20 -1.49 -15.24
C TYR A 158 -0.16 -2.96 -15.06
N TRP A 159 0.20 -3.56 -13.92
CA TRP A 159 -0.37 -4.87 -13.59
C TRP A 159 -1.69 -4.73 -12.84
N VAL A 160 -1.76 -3.84 -11.86
CA VAL A 160 -3.03 -3.50 -11.21
C VAL A 160 -3.21 -1.99 -11.18
N SER A 161 -4.34 -1.51 -11.71
CA SER A 161 -4.72 -0.10 -11.63
C SER A 161 -6.03 0.05 -10.84
N LEU A 162 -5.93 0.69 -9.67
CA LEU A 162 -7.05 1.04 -8.81
C LEU A 162 -7.63 2.40 -9.23
N TYR A 163 -8.95 2.44 -9.39
CA TYR A 163 -9.77 3.63 -9.62
C TYR A 163 -10.93 3.64 -8.61
N GLY A 164 -11.82 4.64 -8.65
CA GLY A 164 -12.99 4.67 -7.77
C GLY A 164 -12.61 4.81 -6.31
N SER A 165 -13.34 4.16 -5.40
CA SER A 165 -13.08 4.28 -3.95
C SER A 165 -13.34 2.99 -3.17
N HIS A 166 -12.72 2.85 -2.00
CA HIS A 166 -12.90 1.73 -1.05
C HIS A 166 -12.60 0.35 -1.63
N ASN A 167 -11.73 0.28 -2.65
CA ASN A 167 -11.28 -0.98 -3.22
C ASN A 167 -10.14 -1.60 -2.41
N ARG A 168 -10.01 -2.93 -2.54
CA ARG A 168 -8.99 -3.72 -1.86
C ARG A 168 -8.24 -4.64 -2.81
N LEU A 169 -6.91 -4.60 -2.75
CA LEU A 169 -6.01 -5.60 -3.32
C LEU A 169 -5.30 -6.33 -2.17
N ASP A 170 -5.55 -7.62 -1.99
CA ASP A 170 -4.96 -8.35 -0.89
C ASP A 170 -4.54 -9.79 -1.20
N HIS A 171 -3.65 -10.36 -0.38
CA HIS A 171 -3.18 -11.75 -0.52
C HIS A 171 -2.76 -12.12 -1.95
N SER A 172 -2.18 -11.18 -2.69
CA SER A 172 -1.80 -11.37 -4.09
C SER A 172 -0.28 -11.51 -4.26
N GLN A 173 0.16 -12.15 -5.34
CA GLN A 173 1.58 -12.36 -5.68
C GLN A 173 1.89 -11.75 -7.05
N LEU A 174 2.79 -10.77 -7.08
CA LEU A 174 3.15 -10.06 -8.30
C LEU A 174 4.67 -10.09 -8.46
N ARG A 175 5.20 -10.77 -9.49
CA ARG A 175 6.65 -10.83 -9.75
C ARG A 175 6.99 -10.77 -11.24
N GLY A 176 8.14 -10.17 -11.56
CA GLY A 176 8.78 -10.32 -12.87
C GLY A 176 8.45 -9.23 -13.91
N LYS A 177 7.95 -8.06 -13.51
CA LYS A 177 7.63 -6.99 -14.47
C LYS A 177 8.92 -6.38 -15.00
N THR A 178 9.14 -6.43 -16.32
CA THR A 178 10.37 -5.89 -16.94
C THR A 178 10.15 -4.69 -17.85
N ASN A 179 8.90 -4.39 -18.21
CA ASN A 179 8.54 -3.19 -18.97
C ASN A 179 8.18 -1.99 -18.09
N ALA A 180 8.15 -0.80 -18.70
CA ALA A 180 7.83 0.46 -18.04
C ALA A 180 6.42 0.48 -17.43
N GLY A 181 6.23 1.34 -16.41
CA GLY A 181 4.98 1.55 -15.70
C GLY A 181 4.95 0.86 -14.32
N PRO A 182 4.30 1.47 -13.32
CA PRO A 182 4.21 0.86 -12.01
C PRO A 182 3.57 -0.53 -12.01
N THR A 183 3.99 -1.40 -11.10
CA THR A 183 3.35 -2.71 -10.94
C THR A 183 1.92 -2.51 -10.46
N VAL A 184 1.73 -1.72 -9.40
CA VAL A 184 0.41 -1.32 -8.90
C VAL A 184 0.32 0.20 -8.88
N VAL A 185 -0.81 0.74 -9.34
CA VAL A 185 -1.06 2.18 -9.35
C VAL A 185 -2.44 2.51 -8.79
N VAL A 186 -2.51 3.50 -7.89
CA VAL A 186 -3.77 4.19 -7.56
C VAL A 186 -3.88 5.40 -8.48
N VAL A 187 -4.80 5.31 -9.43
CA VAL A 187 -5.08 6.37 -10.38
C VAL A 187 -6.21 7.23 -9.84
N ARG A 188 -5.97 8.54 -9.81
CA ARG A 188 -6.86 9.51 -9.19
C ARG A 188 -7.42 10.43 -10.26
N ASP A 189 -8.74 10.51 -10.33
CA ASP A 189 -9.48 11.35 -11.26
C ASP A 189 -10.47 12.20 -10.46
N ALA A 190 -10.41 13.52 -10.63
CA ALA A 190 -11.26 14.45 -9.89
C ALA A 190 -12.76 14.21 -10.12
N THR A 191 -13.15 13.67 -11.28
CA THR A 191 -14.55 13.35 -11.59
C THR A 191 -15.06 12.13 -10.83
N GLN A 192 -14.16 11.28 -10.34
CA GLN A 192 -14.46 10.06 -9.59
C GLN A 192 -14.34 10.24 -8.08
N GLY A 193 -13.78 11.38 -7.65
CA GLY A 193 -13.35 11.62 -6.27
C GLY A 193 -11.86 11.34 -6.08
N LEU A 194 -11.23 12.20 -5.28
CA LEU A 194 -9.78 12.15 -5.02
C LEU A 194 -9.45 11.44 -3.69
N ASP A 195 -10.40 11.34 -2.78
CA ASP A 195 -10.30 10.59 -1.53
C ASP A 195 -10.76 9.14 -1.76
N ASN A 196 -9.82 8.27 -2.16
CA ASN A 196 -10.15 6.93 -2.64
C ASN A 196 -10.21 5.88 -1.52
N GLN A 197 -9.53 6.09 -0.40
CA GLN A 197 -9.53 5.19 0.76
C GLN A 197 -9.27 3.70 0.40
N HIS A 198 -8.38 3.47 -0.56
CA HIS A 198 -8.04 2.11 -0.98
C HIS A 198 -7.21 1.37 0.06
N ARG A 199 -7.26 0.05 0.02
CA ARG A 199 -6.45 -0.82 0.88
C ARG A 199 -5.63 -1.80 0.04
N ILE A 200 -4.33 -1.82 0.25
CA ILE A 200 -3.39 -2.76 -0.40
C ILE A 200 -2.67 -3.50 0.72
N ASP A 201 -3.06 -4.75 0.99
CA ASP A 201 -2.59 -5.47 2.18
C ASP A 201 -2.26 -6.96 2.01
N HIS A 202 -1.29 -7.47 2.76
CA HIS A 202 -0.88 -8.89 2.72
C HIS A 202 -0.46 -9.38 1.33
N ASN A 203 0.01 -8.49 0.45
CA ASN A 203 0.52 -8.88 -0.86
C ASN A 203 2.02 -9.21 -0.78
N TRP A 204 2.44 -10.17 -1.61
CA TRP A 204 3.84 -10.44 -1.87
C TRP A 204 4.21 -9.81 -3.22
N PHE A 205 4.95 -8.72 -3.16
CA PHE A 205 5.60 -8.10 -4.32
C PHE A 205 6.97 -8.75 -4.48
N GLY A 206 7.07 -9.70 -5.39
CA GLY A 206 8.30 -10.42 -5.69
C GLY A 206 9.27 -9.61 -6.56
N PRO A 207 10.35 -10.27 -7.02
CA PRO A 207 11.42 -9.57 -7.72
C PRO A 207 10.93 -8.79 -8.94
N ARG A 208 11.35 -7.53 -9.00
CA ARG A 208 11.20 -6.65 -10.15
C ARG A 208 12.61 -6.22 -10.59
N PRO A 209 13.13 -6.73 -11.72
CA PRO A 209 14.46 -6.37 -12.19
C PRO A 209 14.60 -4.87 -12.47
N LEU A 210 15.83 -4.36 -12.40
CA LEU A 210 16.15 -2.98 -12.74
C LEU A 210 15.68 -2.64 -14.15
N LEU A 211 14.83 -1.61 -14.27
CA LEU A 211 14.34 -1.11 -15.56
C LEU A 211 15.41 -0.30 -16.31
N GLY A 212 16.31 0.37 -15.57
CA GLY A 212 17.38 1.22 -16.13
C GLY A 212 16.94 2.64 -16.51
N VAL A 213 15.63 2.92 -16.45
CA VAL A 213 15.02 4.25 -16.65
C VAL A 213 13.96 4.51 -15.59
N ASN A 214 13.43 5.73 -15.55
CA ASN A 214 12.29 6.11 -14.69
C ASN A 214 11.01 5.35 -15.08
N GLY A 215 10.12 5.09 -14.12
CA GLY A 215 8.85 4.38 -14.37
C GLY A 215 8.87 2.91 -13.95
N GLY A 216 9.79 2.54 -13.06
CA GLY A 216 9.99 1.18 -12.56
C GLY A 216 9.30 0.91 -11.22
N GLU A 217 8.36 1.76 -10.77
CA GLU A 217 7.88 1.75 -9.39
C GLU A 217 7.09 0.47 -9.06
N THR A 218 7.28 -0.14 -7.89
CA THR A 218 6.41 -1.26 -7.51
C THR A 218 5.00 -0.77 -7.19
N ILE A 219 4.88 0.30 -6.40
CA ILE A 219 3.61 0.96 -6.13
C ILE A 219 3.73 2.45 -6.43
N ARG A 220 2.70 3.02 -7.07
CA ARG A 220 2.50 4.47 -7.14
C ARG A 220 1.10 4.86 -6.65
N VAL A 221 1.02 5.82 -5.73
CA VAL A 221 -0.26 6.34 -5.24
C VAL A 221 -0.44 7.78 -5.70
N GLY A 222 -1.24 8.01 -6.75
CA GLY A 222 -1.45 9.33 -7.34
C GLY A 222 -0.38 9.77 -8.35
N THR A 223 -0.43 11.07 -8.69
CA THR A 223 0.46 11.77 -9.64
C THR A 223 0.72 13.18 -9.13
N SER A 224 1.67 13.91 -9.72
CA SER A 224 1.92 15.32 -9.40
C SER A 224 0.65 16.19 -9.50
N ASP A 225 -0.18 15.94 -10.53
CA ASP A 225 -1.32 16.81 -10.85
C ASP A 225 -2.42 16.78 -9.79
N THR A 226 -2.48 15.69 -9.01
CA THR A 226 -3.48 15.51 -7.95
C THR A 226 -2.85 15.54 -6.55
N SER A 227 -1.55 15.79 -6.43
CA SER A 227 -0.80 15.46 -5.21
C SER A 227 -1.17 16.29 -3.99
N LEU A 228 -1.73 17.49 -4.18
CA LEU A 228 -2.12 18.40 -3.10
C LEU A 228 -3.47 18.04 -2.45
N SER A 229 -4.06 16.91 -2.82
CA SER A 229 -5.32 16.41 -2.24
C SER A 229 -5.11 15.03 -1.63
N ASP A 230 -5.93 14.69 -0.64
CA ASP A 230 -5.83 13.44 0.10
C ASP A 230 -6.39 12.26 -0.69
N SER A 231 -5.66 11.14 -0.68
CA SER A 231 -6.15 9.85 -1.15
C SER A 231 -6.58 8.94 -0.01
N ASN A 232 -6.00 9.14 1.19
CA ASN A 232 -6.22 8.33 2.39
C ASN A 232 -6.09 6.82 2.14
N SER A 233 -5.30 6.42 1.15
CA SER A 233 -5.04 5.02 0.85
C SER A 233 -4.11 4.41 1.90
N THR A 234 -4.33 3.13 2.21
CA THR A 234 -3.53 2.37 3.16
C THR A 234 -2.80 1.23 2.44
N VAL A 235 -1.47 1.21 2.56
CA VAL A 235 -0.59 0.14 2.08
C VAL A 235 0.02 -0.52 3.31
N GLU A 236 -0.42 -1.72 3.67
CA GLU A 236 -0.06 -2.33 4.95
C GLU A 236 0.24 -3.83 4.93
N ASN A 237 1.18 -4.27 5.77
CA ASN A 237 1.53 -5.68 5.94
C ASN A 237 1.85 -6.39 4.60
N ASN A 238 2.47 -5.67 3.64
CA ASN A 238 2.94 -6.25 2.39
C ASN A 238 4.43 -6.63 2.51
N TRP A 239 4.86 -7.59 1.71
CA TRP A 239 6.25 -8.03 1.60
C TRP A 239 6.81 -7.63 0.22
N PHE A 240 7.82 -6.77 0.20
CA PHE A 240 8.54 -6.32 -0.99
C PHE A 240 9.91 -7.01 -1.05
N GLU A 241 10.13 -7.85 -2.06
CA GLU A 241 11.29 -8.75 -2.17
C GLU A 241 11.99 -8.56 -3.51
N GLY A 242 13.22 -8.05 -3.50
CA GLY A 242 13.97 -7.82 -4.73
C GLY A 242 13.26 -6.84 -5.69
N CYS A 243 12.53 -5.86 -5.15
CA CYS A 243 11.86 -4.83 -5.93
C CYS A 243 12.88 -3.77 -6.38
N ASP A 244 13.66 -4.07 -7.41
CA ASP A 244 14.82 -3.29 -7.86
C ASP A 244 14.53 -2.41 -9.08
N GLY A 245 13.25 -2.30 -9.47
CA GLY A 245 12.81 -1.66 -10.71
C GLY A 245 13.41 -0.28 -10.96
N GLU A 246 13.46 0.55 -9.93
CA GLU A 246 14.06 1.88 -9.97
C GLU A 246 14.39 2.43 -8.58
N THR A 247 14.54 3.75 -8.43
CA THR A 247 14.85 4.40 -7.14
C THR A 247 13.67 4.41 -6.18
N GLU A 248 12.43 4.45 -6.67
CA GLU A 248 11.19 4.47 -5.92
C GLU A 248 10.54 3.08 -5.94
N ILE A 249 10.71 2.29 -4.87
CA ILE A 249 9.93 1.05 -4.69
C ILE A 249 8.46 1.43 -4.55
N VAL A 250 8.21 2.41 -3.68
CA VAL A 250 6.92 3.06 -3.50
C VAL A 250 7.09 4.54 -3.81
N SER A 251 6.27 5.06 -4.72
CA SER A 251 6.16 6.48 -5.04
C SER A 251 4.82 7.03 -4.55
N ASN A 252 4.81 7.64 -3.37
CA ASN A 252 3.64 8.38 -2.87
C ASN A 252 3.52 9.73 -3.57
N LYS A 253 2.38 10.01 -4.21
CA LYS A 253 2.10 11.25 -4.94
C LYS A 253 0.70 11.78 -4.63
N SER A 254 0.28 11.72 -3.37
CA SER A 254 -0.96 12.30 -2.85
C SER A 254 -0.88 12.49 -1.34
N GLY A 255 -1.89 13.13 -0.74
CA GLY A 255 -1.92 13.37 0.71
C GLY A 255 -2.59 12.25 1.53
N GLY A 256 -2.34 12.27 2.84
CA GLY A 256 -3.07 11.50 3.85
C GLY A 256 -2.84 9.97 3.84
N ASN A 257 -1.93 9.44 3.03
CA ASN A 257 -1.75 8.00 2.91
C ASN A 257 -1.03 7.40 4.12
N THR A 258 -1.31 6.12 4.39
CA THR A 258 -0.64 5.34 5.43
C THR A 258 0.10 4.15 4.85
N TYR A 259 1.39 4.05 5.14
CA TYR A 259 2.27 2.93 4.83
C TYR A 259 2.71 2.28 6.14
N ARG A 260 2.15 1.11 6.48
CA ARG A 260 2.43 0.51 7.79
C ARG A 260 2.68 -0.99 7.84
N GLY A 261 3.57 -1.43 8.71
CA GLY A 261 3.84 -2.86 8.91
C GLY A 261 4.42 -3.56 7.68
N ASN A 262 4.86 -2.85 6.65
CA ASN A 262 5.41 -3.47 5.45
C ASN A 262 6.85 -3.92 5.68
N VAL A 263 7.27 -4.96 4.95
CA VAL A 263 8.64 -5.46 4.96
C VAL A 263 9.28 -5.21 3.61
N PHE A 264 10.42 -4.53 3.59
CA PHE A 264 11.24 -4.31 2.41
C PHE A 264 12.51 -5.15 2.53
N TYR A 265 12.51 -6.31 1.91
CA TYR A 265 13.59 -7.27 1.95
C TYR A 265 14.41 -7.20 0.66
N ARG A 266 15.71 -6.91 0.81
CA ARG A 266 16.70 -6.86 -0.28
C ARG A 266 16.19 -6.11 -1.53
N SER A 267 15.47 -5.02 -1.34
CA SER A 267 14.89 -4.22 -2.44
C SER A 267 15.70 -2.95 -2.68
N ALA A 268 16.26 -2.81 -3.88
CA ALA A 268 17.18 -1.74 -4.25
C ALA A 268 16.44 -0.45 -4.67
N GLY A 269 15.84 0.22 -3.71
CA GLY A 269 15.20 1.54 -3.86
C GLY A 269 14.71 2.06 -2.52
N ALA A 270 13.74 2.97 -2.52
CA ALA A 270 13.19 3.58 -1.31
C ALA A 270 11.66 3.67 -1.34
N LEU A 271 11.05 3.72 -0.15
CA LEU A 271 9.70 4.28 0.03
C LEU A 271 9.84 5.81 -0.03
N THR A 272 9.40 6.41 -1.13
CA THR A 272 9.51 7.85 -1.37
C THR A 272 8.17 8.55 -1.17
N LEU A 273 8.16 9.54 -0.26
CA LEU A 273 7.11 10.54 -0.10
C LEU A 273 7.28 11.64 -1.16
N ARG A 274 7.05 11.27 -2.43
CA ARG A 274 7.51 12.04 -3.61
C ARG A 274 6.75 13.34 -3.80
N HIS A 275 5.44 13.30 -3.68
CA HIS A 275 4.54 14.45 -3.64
C HIS A 275 3.43 14.23 -2.60
N GLY A 276 2.75 15.31 -2.22
CA GLY A 276 1.63 15.29 -1.28
C GLY A 276 2.05 15.28 0.18
N ASN A 277 1.15 15.73 1.05
CA ASN A 277 1.44 16.07 2.44
C ASN A 277 0.75 15.11 3.43
N GLY A 278 1.18 15.11 4.69
CA GLY A 278 0.42 14.43 5.76
C GLY A 278 0.46 12.91 5.70
N ASN A 279 1.45 12.31 5.04
CA ASN A 279 1.55 10.85 4.92
C ASN A 279 2.25 10.24 6.13
N ARG A 280 1.93 8.97 6.42
CA ARG A 280 2.39 8.26 7.61
C ARG A 280 3.12 6.99 7.21
N VAL A 281 4.39 6.88 7.55
CA VAL A 281 5.24 5.70 7.37
C VAL A 281 5.54 5.12 8.76
N LEU A 282 4.81 4.08 9.13
CA LEU A 282 4.73 3.58 10.50
C LEU A 282 5.11 2.10 10.59
N ASP A 283 5.87 1.68 11.58
CA ASP A 283 6.03 0.24 11.90
C ASP A 283 6.59 -0.62 10.75
N ASN A 284 7.29 -0.03 9.76
CA ASN A 284 7.85 -0.77 8.64
C ASN A 284 9.24 -1.34 8.98
N VAL A 285 9.60 -2.45 8.34
CA VAL A 285 10.89 -3.12 8.50
C VAL A 285 11.63 -3.14 7.15
N PHE A 286 12.83 -2.57 7.10
CA PHE A 286 13.68 -2.52 5.92
C PHE A 286 14.94 -3.36 6.17
N LEU A 287 15.11 -4.45 5.43
CA LEU A 287 16.19 -5.42 5.59
C LEU A 287 17.03 -5.46 4.31
N GLY A 288 18.18 -4.77 4.31
CA GLY A 288 19.00 -4.62 3.12
C GLY A 288 19.95 -5.78 2.84
N ASP A 289 20.41 -6.46 3.88
CA ASP A 289 21.46 -7.49 3.80
C ASP A 289 22.68 -7.04 2.96
N ASP A 290 23.05 -5.76 3.13
CA ASP A 290 24.12 -5.06 2.41
C ASP A 290 24.02 -5.06 0.88
N LYS A 291 22.88 -5.47 0.31
CA LYS A 291 22.65 -5.41 -1.15
C LYS A 291 22.73 -3.95 -1.60
N ALA A 292 23.55 -3.70 -2.62
CA ALA A 292 23.76 -2.35 -3.15
C ALA A 292 22.44 -1.67 -3.53
N GLY A 293 22.31 -0.39 -3.19
CA GLY A 293 21.13 0.40 -3.50
C GLY A 293 19.91 0.12 -2.64
N THR A 294 19.97 -0.76 -1.64
CA THR A 294 18.90 -0.93 -0.65
C THR A 294 18.76 0.33 0.19
N GLY A 295 17.60 0.97 0.11
CA GLY A 295 17.27 2.20 0.82
C GLY A 295 16.10 2.02 1.77
N GLY A 296 15.77 3.09 2.48
CA GLY A 296 14.67 3.12 3.43
C GLY A 296 13.62 4.14 3.01
N VAL A 297 13.51 5.24 3.74
CA VAL A 297 12.50 6.28 3.51
C VAL A 297 13.12 7.56 2.95
N ARG A 298 12.54 8.08 1.88
CA ARG A 298 12.87 9.40 1.31
C ARG A 298 11.73 10.38 1.53
N ILE A 299 12.03 11.50 2.17
CA ILE A 299 11.07 12.52 2.63
C ILE A 299 11.22 13.79 1.79
N ILE A 300 10.09 14.23 1.23
CA ILE A 300 9.87 15.52 0.55
C ILE A 300 8.50 16.03 1.05
N ASN A 301 8.19 17.32 0.85
CA ASN A 301 6.88 17.92 1.15
C ASN A 301 6.54 17.97 2.65
N ALA A 302 5.34 18.45 2.97
CA ALA A 302 4.97 18.82 4.34
C ALA A 302 4.29 17.70 5.14
N ASP A 303 4.31 17.85 6.46
CA ASP A 303 3.51 17.10 7.45
C ASP A 303 3.73 15.57 7.44
N GLN A 304 4.89 15.13 6.95
CA GLN A 304 5.21 13.71 6.88
C GLN A 304 5.52 13.15 8.28
N THR A 305 4.99 11.97 8.58
CA THR A 305 5.33 11.21 9.79
C THR A 305 6.09 9.94 9.42
N VAL A 306 7.30 9.78 9.93
CA VAL A 306 8.12 8.58 9.78
C VAL A 306 8.47 8.07 11.18
N SER A 307 7.71 7.10 11.67
CA SER A 307 7.79 6.69 13.07
C SER A 307 7.81 5.19 13.27
N ASN A 308 8.55 4.75 14.29
CA ASN A 308 8.61 3.35 14.73
C ASN A 308 9.07 2.37 13.65
N ASN A 309 9.85 2.83 12.66
CA ASN A 309 10.39 1.96 11.60
C ASN A 309 11.76 1.39 11.99
N TYR A 310 12.08 0.22 11.44
CA TYR A 310 13.34 -0.49 11.64
C TYR A 310 14.11 -0.61 10.32
N PHE A 311 15.38 -0.22 10.33
CA PHE A 311 16.26 -0.21 9.16
C PHE A 311 17.54 -0.98 9.47
N GLU A 312 17.80 -2.06 8.75
CA GLU A 312 18.97 -2.91 8.96
C GLU A 312 19.76 -3.12 7.68
N ARG A 313 21.08 -2.89 7.76
CA ARG A 313 22.06 -3.23 6.72
C ARG A 313 21.69 -2.72 5.32
N LEU A 314 21.14 -1.51 5.28
CA LEU A 314 20.83 -0.80 4.03
C LEU A 314 22.09 -0.16 3.46
N ALA A 315 22.42 -0.48 2.21
CA ALA A 315 23.68 -0.08 1.57
C ALA A 315 23.53 1.04 0.51
N GLY A 316 22.34 1.64 0.41
CA GLY A 316 22.10 2.77 -0.49
C GLY A 316 22.62 4.11 0.05
N SER A 317 22.61 5.12 -0.83
CA SER A 317 23.05 6.49 -0.54
C SER A 317 22.22 7.50 -1.33
N SER A 318 22.37 8.80 -1.02
CA SER A 318 21.59 9.87 -1.66
C SER A 318 20.09 9.57 -1.57
N ASN A 319 19.38 9.53 -2.71
CA ASN A 319 17.96 9.17 -2.81
C ASN A 319 17.60 7.78 -2.24
N ARG A 320 18.58 6.89 -2.09
CA ARG A 320 18.41 5.54 -1.55
C ARG A 320 19.07 5.37 -0.18
N SER A 321 19.29 6.45 0.56
CA SER A 321 19.77 6.35 1.95
C SER A 321 18.72 5.63 2.83
N ALA A 322 19.14 5.12 3.99
CA ALA A 322 18.20 4.51 4.94
C ALA A 322 17.14 5.53 5.41
N LEU A 323 17.57 6.78 5.57
CA LEU A 323 16.71 7.94 5.65
C LEU A 323 17.30 9.03 4.76
N ALA A 324 16.51 9.59 3.87
CA ALA A 324 16.87 10.70 2.99
C ALA A 324 15.90 11.86 3.19
N ILE A 325 16.38 12.98 3.73
CA ILE A 325 15.63 14.23 3.81
C ILE A 325 16.13 15.14 2.69
N MET A 326 15.24 15.45 1.74
CA MET A 326 15.61 16.24 0.57
C MET A 326 15.65 17.73 0.86
N ASP A 327 16.57 18.42 0.18
CA ASP A 327 16.42 19.86 -0.09
C ASP A 327 15.42 20.05 -1.25
N ALA A 328 14.88 21.26 -1.35
CA ALA A 328 13.78 21.57 -2.23
C ALA A 328 13.95 22.92 -2.93
N GLN A 329 13.06 23.19 -3.88
CA GLN A 329 12.88 24.51 -4.46
C GLN A 329 11.97 25.32 -3.55
N ALA A 330 12.16 26.64 -3.49
CA ALA A 330 11.31 27.52 -2.67
C ALA A 330 9.85 27.57 -3.16
N ASP A 331 9.67 27.61 -4.48
CA ASP A 331 8.37 27.63 -5.14
C ASP A 331 8.39 26.65 -6.34
N PRO A 332 8.29 25.34 -6.08
CA PRO A 332 8.37 24.33 -7.13
C PRO A 332 7.08 24.29 -7.97
N PRO A 333 7.16 23.93 -9.27
CA PRO A 333 5.98 23.40 -9.95
C PRO A 333 5.49 22.11 -9.27
N LEU A 334 4.26 21.65 -9.55
CA LEU A 334 3.71 20.42 -8.96
C LEU A 334 4.59 19.18 -9.17
N SER A 335 5.34 19.13 -10.28
CA SER A 335 6.29 18.06 -10.59
C SER A 335 7.67 18.23 -9.93
N GLY A 336 7.94 19.39 -9.33
CA GLY A 336 9.19 19.71 -8.62
C GLY A 336 9.29 19.10 -7.23
N TYR A 337 10.19 19.63 -6.42
CA TYR A 337 10.41 19.21 -5.04
C TYR A 337 10.00 20.33 -4.09
N ALA A 338 8.96 20.10 -3.29
CA ALA A 338 8.52 21.05 -2.26
C ALA A 338 9.26 20.85 -0.94
N PRO A 339 9.47 21.92 -0.16
CA PRO A 339 10.22 21.86 1.08
C PRO A 339 9.68 20.81 2.04
N VAL A 340 10.60 20.10 2.69
CA VAL A 340 10.26 19.32 3.87
C VAL A 340 9.89 20.30 4.98
N ALA A 341 8.63 20.30 5.38
CA ALA A 341 8.11 21.20 6.41
C ALA A 341 7.30 20.41 7.43
N ASN A 342 7.48 20.70 8.72
CA ASN A 342 6.71 20.06 9.81
C ASN A 342 6.77 18.51 9.80
N ALA A 343 7.90 17.94 9.37
CA ALA A 343 8.07 16.49 9.39
C ALA A 343 8.35 15.98 10.82
N THR A 344 7.75 14.85 11.17
CA THR A 344 8.03 14.13 12.42
C THR A 344 8.74 12.83 12.13
N ILE A 345 10.02 12.75 12.48
CA ILE A 345 10.85 11.55 12.33
C ILE A 345 11.22 11.05 13.72
N SER A 346 10.52 10.03 14.21
CA SER A 346 10.68 9.62 15.60
C SER A 346 10.70 8.12 15.86
N ARG A 347 11.36 7.70 16.93
CA ARG A 347 11.37 6.28 17.36
C ARG A 347 11.81 5.30 16.27
N ASN A 348 12.63 5.71 15.32
CA ASN A 348 13.16 4.80 14.32
C ASN A 348 14.46 4.14 14.83
N THR A 349 14.74 2.92 14.39
CA THR A 349 16.00 2.21 14.68
C THR A 349 16.78 1.94 13.42
N PHE A 350 18.04 2.35 13.40
CA PHE A 350 18.97 2.17 12.30
C PHE A 350 20.14 1.29 12.77
N VAL A 351 20.25 0.08 12.22
CA VAL A 351 21.29 -0.90 12.53
C VAL A 351 22.15 -1.12 11.29
N ASP A 352 23.43 -0.79 11.38
CA ASP A 352 24.42 -1.01 10.30
C ASP A 352 24.07 -0.41 8.93
N VAL A 353 23.25 0.64 8.93
CA VAL A 353 22.92 1.36 7.69
C VAL A 353 24.14 2.14 7.19
N ALA A 354 24.26 2.28 5.87
CA ALA A 354 25.36 2.99 5.24
C ALA A 354 25.21 4.52 5.34
N LYS A 355 23.98 5.05 5.20
CA LYS A 355 23.72 6.49 5.13
C LYS A 355 22.40 6.89 5.80
N ILE A 356 22.45 7.99 6.55
CA ILE A 356 21.31 8.82 6.97
C ILE A 356 21.62 10.23 6.45
N SER A 357 20.87 10.70 5.47
CA SER A 357 21.26 11.87 4.67
C SER A 357 20.29 13.03 4.79
N PHE A 358 20.84 14.20 5.08
CA PHE A 358 20.13 15.49 5.13
C PHE A 358 20.58 16.38 3.97
N GLY A 359 19.65 17.12 3.38
CA GLY A 359 19.91 17.97 2.21
C GLY A 359 20.17 17.18 0.93
N VAL A 360 19.54 16.01 0.78
CA VAL A 360 19.68 15.20 -0.43
C VAL A 360 19.19 15.99 -1.64
N GLY A 361 20.02 16.05 -2.67
CA GLY A 361 19.72 16.79 -3.91
C GLY A 361 20.11 18.26 -3.90
N HIS A 362 20.73 18.78 -2.83
CA HIS A 362 21.18 20.16 -2.75
C HIS A 362 21.98 20.59 -3.99
N ASP A 363 21.47 21.60 -4.70
CA ASP A 363 22.06 22.16 -5.92
C ASP A 363 21.54 23.59 -6.12
N ALA A 364 22.30 24.57 -5.62
CA ALA A 364 21.97 25.99 -5.74
C ALA A 364 21.84 26.45 -7.20
N ALA A 365 22.57 25.84 -8.14
CA ALA A 365 22.47 26.18 -9.56
C ALA A 365 21.12 25.76 -10.17
N LYS A 366 20.44 24.77 -9.56
CA LYS A 366 19.09 24.34 -9.92
C LYS A 366 17.99 24.91 -9.00
N GLY A 367 18.37 25.78 -8.05
CA GLY A 367 17.47 26.31 -7.03
C GLY A 367 16.92 25.26 -6.07
N ILE A 368 17.62 24.14 -5.87
CA ILE A 368 17.30 23.11 -4.88
C ILE A 368 18.17 23.37 -3.64
N ASP A 369 17.86 24.42 -2.90
CA ASP A 369 18.68 24.91 -1.78
C ASP A 369 17.87 25.24 -0.52
N VAL A 370 16.58 24.90 -0.51
CA VAL A 370 15.71 25.05 0.66
C VAL A 370 15.78 23.79 1.53
N ALA A 371 16.46 23.93 2.67
CA ALA A 371 16.55 22.89 3.69
C ALA A 371 15.23 22.67 4.46
N ALA A 372 15.15 21.55 5.17
CA ALA A 372 13.98 21.20 5.96
C ALA A 372 13.70 22.23 7.08
N ILE A 373 12.43 22.55 7.31
CA ILE A 373 11.97 23.55 8.29
C ILE A 373 10.92 22.98 9.25
N ASN A 374 10.83 23.56 10.45
CA ASN A 374 9.85 23.23 11.49
C ASN A 374 9.73 21.73 11.81
N SER A 375 10.79 20.96 11.56
CA SER A 375 10.76 19.50 11.60
C SER A 375 11.39 18.96 12.88
N ARG A 376 11.14 17.68 13.18
CA ARG A 376 11.59 17.03 14.42
C ARG A 376 12.26 15.70 14.11
N PHE A 377 13.43 15.48 14.68
CA PHE A 377 14.15 14.20 14.68
C PHE A 377 14.35 13.77 16.13
N SER A 378 13.49 12.90 16.64
CA SER A 378 13.45 12.60 18.08
C SER A 378 13.39 11.12 18.43
N ALA A 379 14.01 10.75 19.55
CA ALA A 379 13.96 9.38 20.07
C ALA A 379 14.41 8.30 19.07
N ASN A 380 15.26 8.62 18.09
CA ASN A 380 15.79 7.64 17.15
C ASN A 380 17.04 6.95 17.73
N LEU A 381 17.23 5.68 17.39
CA LEU A 381 18.39 4.88 17.77
C LEU A 381 19.24 4.61 16.52
N ILE A 382 20.51 4.97 16.57
CA ILE A 382 21.49 4.70 15.50
C ILE A 382 22.60 3.82 16.09
N VAL A 383 22.75 2.60 15.60
CA VAL A 383 23.82 1.68 16.04
C VAL A 383 24.54 1.14 14.82
N ASN A 384 25.86 1.27 14.82
CA ASN A 384 26.70 0.67 13.78
C ASN A 384 27.78 -0.19 14.42
N ARG A 385 27.64 -1.51 14.25
CA ARG A 385 28.56 -2.54 14.76
C ARG A 385 29.87 -2.58 13.98
N THR A 386 29.87 -2.06 12.75
CA THR A 386 31.05 -1.96 11.87
C THR A 386 31.84 -0.65 12.01
N SER A 387 31.56 0.14 13.07
CA SER A 387 32.18 1.44 13.33
C SER A 387 31.98 2.50 12.22
N ARG A 388 31.04 2.28 11.29
CA ARG A 388 30.68 3.29 10.29
C ARG A 388 29.86 4.40 10.96
N ASN A 389 30.05 5.64 10.51
CA ASN A 389 29.27 6.79 10.94
C ASN A 389 28.28 7.21 9.82
N PRO A 390 27.01 6.78 9.85
CA PRO A 390 26.09 6.96 8.73
C PRO A 390 25.59 8.39 8.45
N PRO A 391 25.42 9.31 9.43
CA PRO A 391 24.88 10.64 9.16
C PRO A 391 25.78 11.47 8.25
N ASN A 392 25.18 12.17 7.28
CA ASN A 392 25.81 13.25 6.52
C ASN A 392 24.80 14.35 6.20
N ALA A 393 25.30 15.56 5.95
CA ALA A 393 24.48 16.71 5.60
C ALA A 393 25.13 17.47 4.43
N ALA A 394 24.31 17.89 3.46
CA ALA A 394 24.71 18.79 2.38
C ALA A 394 24.16 20.21 2.57
N SER A 395 23.24 20.40 3.52
CA SER A 395 22.61 21.69 3.83
C SER A 395 22.43 21.88 5.35
N SER A 396 21.92 23.05 5.74
CA SER A 396 21.71 23.40 7.14
C SER A 396 20.69 22.50 7.82
N LEU A 397 20.97 22.12 9.08
CA LEU A 397 20.05 21.35 9.93
C LEU A 397 19.25 22.21 10.90
N ALA A 398 19.38 23.55 10.84
CA ALA A 398 18.80 24.46 11.82
C ALA A 398 17.25 24.40 11.91
N GLY A 399 16.58 23.99 10.83
CA GLY A 399 15.13 23.82 10.79
C GLY A 399 14.63 22.47 11.34
N ILE A 400 15.53 21.64 11.88
CA ILE A 400 15.21 20.34 12.48
C ILE A 400 15.57 20.38 13.97
N ALA A 401 14.59 20.18 14.84
CA ALA A 401 14.82 20.00 16.27
C ALA A 401 15.23 18.54 16.56
N PHE A 402 16.39 18.36 17.19
CA PHE A 402 16.91 17.05 17.60
C PHE A 402 16.70 16.84 19.11
N SER A 403 16.10 15.73 19.54
CA SER A 403 15.92 15.45 20.97
C SER A 403 15.81 13.96 21.32
N GLY A 404 16.45 13.54 22.41
CA GLY A 404 16.32 12.16 22.94
C GLY A 404 16.83 11.05 22.02
N ASN A 405 17.62 11.38 20.99
CA ASN A 405 18.22 10.40 20.11
C ASN A 405 19.48 9.80 20.75
N VAL A 406 19.81 8.57 20.38
CA VAL A 406 21.03 7.89 20.80
C VAL A 406 21.79 7.42 19.57
N GLN A 407 23.10 7.66 19.55
CA GLN A 407 23.99 7.04 18.57
C GLN A 407 25.13 6.28 19.27
N SER A 408 25.35 5.04 18.82
CA SER A 408 26.37 4.15 19.35
C SER A 408 27.55 3.96 18.38
N PRO A 409 28.80 3.96 18.89
CA PRO A 409 29.19 4.29 20.27
C PRO A 409 29.27 5.80 20.53
N GLN A 410 29.38 6.60 19.45
CA GLN A 410 29.60 8.03 19.50
C GLN A 410 28.64 8.75 18.56
N ALA A 411 28.09 9.87 19.02
CA ALA A 411 27.28 10.76 18.21
C ALA A 411 28.11 11.40 17.09
N SER A 412 27.54 11.40 15.88
CA SER A 412 28.14 12.06 14.73
C SER A 412 28.27 13.56 14.95
N THR A 413 29.40 14.14 14.54
CA THR A 413 29.61 15.60 14.52
C THR A 413 28.70 16.33 13.52
N VAL A 414 28.01 15.60 12.65
CA VAL A 414 26.98 16.14 11.75
C VAL A 414 25.78 16.68 12.54
N PHE A 415 25.45 16.07 13.69
CA PHE A 415 24.33 16.53 14.50
C PHE A 415 24.71 17.76 15.32
N PRO A 416 23.92 18.83 15.31
CA PRO A 416 24.26 20.05 16.06
C PRO A 416 24.06 19.86 17.57
N SER A 417 23.10 19.04 17.99
CA SER A 417 22.78 18.69 19.39
C SER A 417 21.73 17.57 19.45
N GLY A 418 21.28 17.19 20.65
CA GLY A 418 20.10 16.32 20.83
C GLY A 418 20.31 14.84 20.51
N VAL A 419 21.56 14.43 20.33
CA VAL A 419 22.00 13.03 20.12
C VAL A 419 23.04 12.67 21.17
N GLU A 420 22.70 11.72 22.04
CA GLU A 420 23.58 11.20 23.07
C GLU A 420 24.59 10.21 22.47
N SER A 421 25.87 10.36 22.84
CA SER A 421 26.89 9.33 22.60
C SER A 421 26.75 8.25 23.66
N ARG A 422 26.40 7.03 23.26
CA ARG A 422 26.23 5.91 24.20
C ARG A 422 26.66 4.61 23.56
N SER A 423 27.49 3.84 24.27
CA SER A 423 27.74 2.45 23.88
C SER A 423 26.47 1.62 24.08
N VAL A 424 25.91 1.11 22.98
CA VAL A 424 24.71 0.26 22.97
C VAL A 424 25.11 -1.13 22.46
N THR A 425 24.88 -2.14 23.29
CA THR A 425 24.96 -3.55 22.90
C THR A 425 23.63 -3.96 22.30
N LEU A 426 23.67 -4.70 21.19
CA LEU A 426 22.48 -5.26 20.55
C LEU A 426 22.39 -6.77 20.83
N GLN A 427 21.16 -7.25 20.98
CA GLN A 427 20.81 -8.66 21.01
C GLN A 427 19.68 -8.91 20.02
N GLN A 428 19.67 -10.09 19.40
CA GLN A 428 18.58 -10.44 18.51
C GLN A 428 17.36 -10.90 19.33
N ALA A 429 16.21 -10.26 19.09
CA ALA A 429 14.93 -10.64 19.68
C ALA A 429 14.27 -11.80 18.91
N ALA A 430 13.22 -12.39 19.49
CA ALA A 430 12.51 -13.53 18.91
C ALA A 430 11.83 -13.21 17.56
N ASN A 431 11.48 -11.94 17.32
CA ASN A 431 10.97 -11.42 16.05
C ASN A 431 12.05 -11.32 14.95
N GLY A 432 13.31 -11.65 15.25
CA GLY A 432 14.44 -11.59 14.33
C GLY A 432 15.13 -10.23 14.23
N LEU A 433 14.62 -9.18 14.89
CA LEU A 433 15.21 -7.84 14.86
C LEU A 433 16.25 -7.66 15.96
N TRP A 434 17.27 -6.84 15.73
CA TRP A 434 18.21 -6.43 16.77
C TRP A 434 17.61 -5.38 17.69
N THR A 435 17.64 -5.63 18.99
CA THR A 435 17.15 -4.72 20.03
C THR A 435 18.27 -4.38 21.01
N PRO A 436 18.24 -3.19 21.65
CA PRO A 436 19.24 -2.81 22.63
C PRO A 436 19.12 -3.62 23.92
N THR A 437 20.26 -4.05 24.46
CA THR A 437 20.38 -4.69 25.77
C THR A 437 21.39 -3.93 26.63
N PRO A 438 20.97 -3.32 27.76
CA PRO A 438 19.59 -3.21 28.28
C PRO A 438 18.65 -2.39 27.39
N ALA A 439 17.34 -2.62 27.54
CA ALA A 439 16.32 -1.96 26.73
C ALA A 439 16.31 -0.43 26.89
N LEU A 440 15.98 0.27 25.79
CA LEU A 440 15.80 1.72 25.74
C LEU A 440 14.32 2.04 25.47
N PRO A 441 13.46 2.12 26.50
CA PRO A 441 12.00 2.15 26.31
C PRO A 441 11.49 3.39 25.55
N ALA A 442 12.25 4.49 25.60
CA ALA A 442 11.90 5.77 24.98
C ALA A 442 12.73 6.09 23.73
N THR A 443 13.59 5.19 23.25
CA THR A 443 14.49 5.45 22.11
C THR A 443 14.56 4.25 21.19
N GLY A 444 14.47 4.49 19.89
CA GLY A 444 14.36 3.45 18.89
C GLY A 444 12.92 2.95 18.71
N ALA A 445 12.81 1.95 17.86
CA ALA A 445 11.56 1.29 17.52
C ALA A 445 11.13 0.44 18.73
N ASP A 446 9.83 0.23 18.85
CA ASP A 446 9.26 -0.66 19.85
C ASP A 446 9.96 -2.03 19.77
N PRO A 447 10.55 -2.54 20.86
CA PRO A 447 11.12 -3.89 20.88
C PRO A 447 10.10 -4.98 20.51
N ALA A 448 8.80 -4.71 20.64
CA ALA A 448 7.71 -5.59 20.22
C ALA A 448 7.30 -5.42 18.75
N LEU A 449 7.96 -4.54 17.98
CA LEU A 449 7.71 -4.38 16.54
C LEU A 449 7.79 -5.74 15.85
N ALA A 450 6.71 -6.13 15.19
CA ALA A 450 6.62 -7.42 14.50
C ALA A 450 6.79 -7.23 13.00
N MET A 451 7.67 -8.05 12.41
CA MET A 451 7.77 -8.18 10.97
C MET A 451 6.58 -9.01 10.46
N THR A 452 5.84 -8.54 9.45
CA THR A 452 4.89 -9.39 8.74
C THR A 452 5.65 -10.60 8.17
N ALA A 453 5.23 -11.81 8.53
CA ALA A 453 5.87 -13.02 8.03
C ALA A 453 5.69 -13.11 6.51
N ARG A 454 6.76 -13.47 5.79
CA ARG A 454 6.73 -13.66 4.33
C ARG A 454 5.63 -14.63 3.90
N GLU A 455 5.44 -15.71 4.66
CA GLU A 455 4.46 -16.76 4.41
C GLU A 455 3.02 -16.30 4.66
N ALA A 456 2.83 -15.24 5.46
CA ALA A 456 1.53 -14.61 5.70
C ALA A 456 1.14 -13.62 4.59
N THR A 457 1.96 -13.47 3.54
CA THR A 457 1.67 -12.63 2.37
C THR A 457 1.49 -13.46 1.11
N GLY A 458 0.76 -12.94 0.12
CA GLY A 458 0.46 -13.66 -1.11
C GLY A 458 -0.47 -14.85 -0.86
N VAL A 459 -0.20 -15.96 -1.56
CA VAL A 459 -0.99 -17.20 -1.47
C VAL A 459 -0.10 -18.39 -1.11
N ASP A 460 -0.70 -19.44 -0.54
CA ASP A 460 -0.04 -20.70 -0.20
C ASP A 460 0.00 -21.70 -1.37
N TRP A 461 -0.96 -21.59 -2.29
CA TRP A 461 -1.13 -22.48 -3.44
C TRP A 461 -0.29 -22.10 -4.67
N TYR A 462 0.46 -21.00 -4.63
CA TYR A 462 1.38 -20.59 -5.70
C TYR A 462 2.78 -20.29 -5.16
N PRO A 463 3.84 -20.88 -5.72
CA PRO A 463 5.18 -20.72 -5.18
C PRO A 463 5.67 -19.27 -5.30
N LYS A 464 6.35 -18.79 -4.25
CA LYS A 464 7.10 -17.53 -4.28
C LYS A 464 8.48 -17.79 -4.89
N VAL A 465 8.58 -17.66 -6.21
CA VAL A 465 9.83 -17.81 -6.97
C VAL A 465 10.55 -16.47 -7.01
N GLY A 466 11.74 -16.38 -6.41
CA GLY A 466 12.42 -15.10 -6.23
C GLY A 466 13.29 -15.05 -4.98
N GLU A 467 13.72 -13.84 -4.58
CA GLU A 467 14.90 -13.67 -3.74
C GLU A 467 14.71 -14.04 -2.26
N VAL A 468 15.24 -15.20 -1.86
CA VAL A 468 15.37 -15.61 -0.45
C VAL A 468 16.83 -15.77 -0.05
N ALA A 469 17.22 -15.18 1.09
CA ALA A 469 18.02 -15.89 2.09
C ALA A 469 17.65 -15.42 3.51
N LEU A 470 16.59 -16.00 4.10
CA LEU A 470 16.34 -15.93 5.55
C LEU A 470 16.65 -17.28 6.22
N SER A 471 17.95 -17.66 6.24
CA SER A 471 18.67 -18.44 7.28
C SER A 471 20.11 -18.77 6.83
N ARG A 472 21.12 -18.32 7.59
CA ARG A 472 22.32 -19.15 7.83
C ARG A 472 22.05 -19.90 9.14
N THR A 473 22.03 -21.22 9.09
CA THR A 473 21.50 -22.09 10.14
C THR A 473 22.29 -22.05 11.46
N SER A 474 21.56 -22.40 12.52
CA SER A 474 21.81 -22.70 13.94
C SER A 474 23.17 -23.27 14.43
N THR A 475 24.34 -22.92 13.88
CA THR A 475 25.63 -23.52 14.32
C THR A 475 26.74 -22.54 14.69
N GLY A 476 26.41 -21.26 14.85
CA GLY A 476 27.28 -20.32 15.55
C GLY A 476 28.28 -19.61 14.63
N VAL A 477 28.30 -18.29 14.83
CA VAL A 477 29.15 -17.27 14.21
C VAL A 477 28.65 -16.77 12.83
N ASP A 478 28.28 -15.48 12.87
CA ASP A 478 27.78 -14.55 11.84
C ASP A 478 26.30 -14.62 11.40
N ARG A 479 25.46 -14.23 12.37
CA ARG A 479 24.51 -13.10 12.29
C ARG A 479 25.10 -11.88 13.00
#